data_AF-A0A0J1B2A1-F1
#
_entry.id   AF-A0A0J1B2A1-F1
#
_cell.length_a   1.000
_cell.length_b   1.000
_cell.length_c   1.000
_cell.angle_alpha   90.00
_cell.angle_beta   90.00
_cell.angle_gamma   90.00
#
_symmetry.space_group_name_H-M   'P 1'
#
loop_
_entity.id
_entity.type
_entity.pdbx_description
1 polymer ?
#
loop_
_entity_poly.entity_id
_entity_poly.type
_entity_poly.pdbx_seq_one_letter_code
_entity_poly.pdbx_strand_id
1 'polypeptide(L)'
;MLALRRLLPATRSLHSSAVAWKGKAAEEVDMDDLFDDSVAELPSSSGGDRSARRADYVSRIMHPTHGREEHRAGNLRKVVQLSDTPEELEELGRVIQQWRVNGYAVSKQTSTEIVGRCINLGRVDLAEKYYRNRADYGLKHVPGHMAMKLKTKLAEAKSEAPAAAEASA
;
A
#
# COMPACT_ATOMS: atom_id res chain seq x y z
N MET A 1 -11.02 21.21 62.60
CA MET A 1 -9.75 20.46 62.51
C MET A 1 -9.44 20.21 61.05
N LEU A 2 -8.40 20.88 60.55
CA LEU A 2 -7.91 20.78 59.16
C LEU A 2 -7.12 19.48 58.96
N ALA A 3 -7.33 18.80 57.83
CA ALA A 3 -6.37 17.83 57.31
C ALA A 3 -6.29 17.96 55.78
N LEU A 4 -5.39 18.84 55.33
CA LEU A 4 -4.88 18.90 53.96
C LEU A 4 -3.98 17.70 53.71
N ARG A 5 -4.33 16.83 52.76
CA ARG A 5 -3.38 15.87 52.18
C ARG A 5 -3.19 16.18 50.70
N ARG A 6 -2.07 16.86 50.44
CA ARG A 6 -1.47 17.07 49.12
C ARG A 6 -0.99 15.71 48.58
N LEU A 7 -1.39 15.36 47.36
CA LEU A 7 -0.77 14.30 46.57
C LEU A 7 -0.13 14.96 45.34
N LEU A 8 1.21 15.02 45.35
CA LEU A 8 2.03 15.43 44.22
C LEU A 8 2.24 14.24 43.26
N PRO A 9 2.37 14.48 41.94
CA PRO A 9 2.46 13.44 40.93
C PRO A 9 3.85 12.76 40.91
N ALA A 10 3.85 11.43 40.83
CA ALA A 10 5.05 10.62 40.64
C ALA A 10 5.58 10.76 39.21
N THR A 11 6.75 11.39 39.06
CA THR A 11 7.50 11.45 37.81
C THR A 11 8.12 10.08 37.50
N ARG A 12 7.61 9.36 36.49
CA ARG A 12 8.25 8.13 36.00
C ARG A 12 9.26 8.45 34.90
N SER A 13 10.49 8.03 35.19
CA SER A 13 11.72 8.14 34.42
C SER A 13 11.63 7.65 32.98
N LEU A 14 12.20 8.42 32.06
CA LEU A 14 12.43 8.04 30.66
C LEU A 14 13.68 7.16 30.59
N HIS A 15 13.51 5.90 30.17
CA HIS A 15 14.65 5.02 29.88
C HIS A 15 15.19 5.34 28.49
N SER A 16 16.36 6.00 28.46
CA SER A 16 17.19 6.15 27.26
C SER A 16 18.03 4.88 27.10
N SER A 17 17.72 4.07 26.08
CA SER A 17 18.56 2.93 25.70
C SER A 17 19.49 3.35 24.57
N ALA A 18 20.74 3.63 24.93
CA ALA A 18 21.84 3.83 24.00
C ALA A 18 22.26 2.47 23.41
N VAL A 19 22.23 2.35 22.08
CA VAL A 19 22.77 1.20 21.34
C VAL A 19 24.27 1.45 21.12
N ALA A 20 25.11 0.70 21.82
CA ALA A 20 26.55 0.69 21.63
C ALA A 20 26.92 -0.12 20.38
N TRP A 21 27.51 0.52 19.39
CA TRP A 21 28.11 -0.14 18.23
C TRP A 21 29.46 -0.73 18.65
N LYS A 22 29.50 -2.04 18.86
CA LYS A 22 30.76 -2.76 19.08
C LYS A 22 31.32 -3.16 17.72
N GLY A 23 32.26 -2.37 17.22
CA GLY A 23 33.11 -2.74 16.10
C GLY A 23 33.88 -4.01 16.42
N LYS A 24 33.85 -4.97 15.50
CA LYS A 24 34.69 -6.17 15.53
C LYS A 24 35.70 -6.04 14.40
N ALA A 25 36.95 -6.31 14.78
CA ALA A 25 38.17 -6.09 14.04
C ALA A 25 38.19 -6.85 12.70
N ALA A 26 38.94 -6.26 11.77
CA ALA A 26 39.28 -6.80 10.47
C ALA A 26 39.89 -8.19 10.61
N GLU A 27 39.23 -9.16 9.97
CA GLU A 27 39.79 -10.46 9.61
C GLU A 27 40.26 -10.30 8.16
N GLU A 28 41.55 -10.54 7.93
CA GLU A 28 42.17 -10.45 6.62
C GLU A 28 41.53 -11.51 5.71
N VAL A 29 40.79 -11.05 4.70
CA VAL A 29 40.19 -11.90 3.67
C VAL A 29 41.24 -12.06 2.57
N ASP A 30 41.82 -13.26 2.51
CA ASP A 30 42.69 -13.72 1.41
C ASP A 30 41.94 -13.54 0.08
N MET A 31 42.51 -12.75 -0.84
CA MET A 31 41.83 -12.23 -2.04
C MET A 31 42.21 -12.97 -3.33
N ASP A 32 42.67 -14.23 -3.24
CA ASP A 32 43.19 -15.00 -4.38
C ASP A 32 42.38 -16.24 -4.77
N ASP A 33 41.18 -16.46 -4.18
CA ASP A 33 40.32 -17.62 -4.49
C ASP A 33 38.86 -17.24 -4.86
N LEU A 34 38.68 -16.06 -5.48
CA LEU A 34 37.35 -15.50 -5.84
C LEU A 34 36.97 -15.69 -7.32
N PHE A 35 37.63 -16.59 -8.05
CA PHE A 35 37.26 -16.93 -9.42
C PHE A 35 37.22 -18.45 -9.68
N ASP A 36 36.95 -19.25 -8.65
CA ASP A 36 36.56 -20.65 -8.86
C ASP A 36 35.05 -20.72 -9.20
N ASP A 37 34.82 -21.17 -10.42
CA ASP A 37 33.58 -21.30 -11.17
C ASP A 37 32.69 -22.40 -10.59
N SER A 38 32.18 -22.17 -9.39
CA SER A 38 31.07 -22.93 -8.85
C SER A 38 29.85 -22.02 -8.81
N VAL A 39 28.96 -22.22 -9.79
CA VAL A 39 27.57 -21.72 -9.79
C VAL A 39 26.89 -22.21 -8.50
N ALA A 40 27.10 -21.48 -7.42
CA ALA A 40 26.16 -21.39 -6.34
C ALA A 40 24.98 -20.63 -6.93
N GLU A 41 23.99 -21.38 -7.41
CA GLU A 41 22.64 -20.85 -7.59
C GLU A 41 22.25 -20.18 -6.28
N LEU A 42 22.44 -18.86 -6.23
CA LEU A 42 21.85 -18.03 -5.20
C LEU A 42 20.35 -18.35 -5.26
N PRO A 43 19.73 -18.83 -4.16
CA PRO A 43 18.30 -19.03 -4.16
C PRO A 43 17.67 -17.68 -4.46
N SER A 44 17.08 -17.57 -5.65
CA SER A 44 16.28 -16.43 -6.11
C SER A 44 15.41 -16.01 -4.94
N SER A 45 15.77 -14.90 -4.30
CA SER A 45 15.12 -14.38 -3.11
C SER A 45 13.64 -14.31 -3.40
N SER A 46 12.89 -15.24 -2.78
CA SER A 46 11.56 -15.70 -3.16
C SER A 46 10.74 -14.64 -3.90
N GLY A 47 10.86 -14.64 -5.23
CA GLY A 47 9.99 -13.93 -6.15
C GLY A 47 8.63 -14.60 -6.20
N GLY A 48 8.06 -14.94 -5.03
CA GLY A 48 6.74 -15.55 -4.94
C GLY A 48 5.75 -14.68 -5.70
N ASP A 49 4.98 -15.34 -6.56
CA ASP A 49 4.05 -14.74 -7.49
C ASP A 49 3.27 -13.59 -6.79
N ARG A 50 3.49 -12.37 -7.29
CA ARG A 50 2.89 -11.15 -6.73
C ARG A 50 1.37 -11.24 -6.82
N SER A 51 0.85 -11.84 -7.89
CA SER A 51 -0.58 -12.04 -8.07
C SER A 51 -1.11 -13.08 -7.06
N ALA A 52 -0.39 -14.18 -6.83
CA ALA A 52 -0.75 -15.13 -5.76
C ALA A 52 -0.79 -14.47 -4.37
N ARG A 53 0.18 -13.59 -4.06
CA ARG A 53 0.15 -12.81 -2.81
C ARG A 53 -1.02 -11.84 -2.74
N ARG A 54 -1.36 -11.18 -3.85
CA ARG A 54 -2.56 -10.33 -3.95
C ARG A 54 -3.82 -11.15 -3.66
N ALA A 55 -3.95 -12.31 -4.30
CA ALA A 55 -5.08 -13.21 -4.15
C ALA A 55 -5.26 -13.68 -2.69
N ASP A 56 -4.16 -14.00 -1.99
CA ASP A 56 -4.19 -14.30 -0.55
C ASP A 56 -4.77 -13.12 0.27
N TYR A 57 -4.30 -11.89 0.05
CA TYR A 57 -4.87 -10.73 0.75
C TYR A 57 -6.33 -10.45 0.38
N VAL A 58 -6.72 -10.64 -0.88
CA VAL A 58 -8.11 -10.50 -1.32
C VAL A 58 -8.98 -11.55 -0.65
N SER A 59 -8.56 -12.82 -0.62
CA SER A 59 -9.26 -13.92 0.04
C SER A 59 -9.52 -13.62 1.51
N ARG A 60 -8.48 -13.14 2.23
CA ARG A 60 -8.63 -12.71 3.63
C ARG A 60 -9.60 -11.55 3.80
N ILE A 61 -9.78 -10.67 2.82
CA ILE A 61 -10.77 -9.58 2.91
C ILE A 61 -12.19 -10.09 2.61
N MET A 62 -12.31 -10.97 1.61
CA MET A 62 -13.60 -11.48 1.13
C MET A 62 -14.22 -12.53 2.03
N HIS A 63 -13.38 -13.35 2.67
CA HIS A 63 -13.81 -14.47 3.51
C HIS A 63 -13.17 -14.34 4.89
N PRO A 64 -13.66 -13.40 5.73
CA PRO A 64 -13.13 -13.21 7.07
C PRO A 64 -13.39 -14.46 7.91
N THR A 65 -12.34 -15.23 8.20
CA THR A 65 -12.44 -16.41 9.07
C THR A 65 -12.86 -15.98 10.46
N HIS A 66 -13.97 -16.57 10.94
CA HIS A 66 -14.50 -16.28 12.27
C HIS A 66 -13.55 -16.85 13.33
N GLY A 67 -12.75 -15.96 13.91
CA GLY A 67 -11.79 -16.29 14.96
C GLY A 67 -10.36 -16.21 14.49
N ARG A 68 -9.65 -15.19 14.98
CA ARG A 68 -8.19 -15.05 15.00
C ARG A 68 -7.44 -14.64 13.72
N GLU A 69 -8.08 -14.35 12.60
CA GLU A 69 -7.39 -13.53 11.60
C GLU A 69 -7.47 -12.06 11.96
N GLU A 70 -6.37 -11.55 12.50
CA GLU A 70 -6.10 -10.12 12.53
C GLU A 70 -6.17 -9.61 11.09
N HIS A 71 -7.31 -9.06 10.68
CA HIS A 71 -7.34 -8.18 9.51
C HIS A 71 -6.46 -6.98 9.82
N ARG A 72 -5.18 -7.11 9.48
CA ARG A 72 -4.21 -6.05 9.70
C ARG A 72 -4.65 -4.87 8.86
N ALA A 73 -4.65 -3.67 9.46
CA ALA A 73 -5.00 -2.42 8.80
C ALA A 73 -4.22 -2.17 7.48
N GLY A 74 -3.16 -2.94 7.20
CA GLY A 74 -2.40 -2.91 5.96
C GLY A 74 -2.84 -3.87 4.85
N ASN A 75 -3.77 -4.81 5.06
CA ASN A 75 -4.13 -5.81 4.03
C ASN A 75 -4.72 -5.15 2.77
N LEU A 76 -5.67 -4.23 2.93
CA LEU A 76 -6.20 -3.46 1.79
C LEU A 76 -5.09 -2.69 1.07
N ARG A 77 -4.16 -2.10 1.80
CA ARG A 77 -3.01 -1.38 1.20
C ARG A 77 -2.15 -2.33 0.37
N LYS A 78 -1.88 -3.55 0.86
CA LYS A 78 -1.11 -4.55 0.12
C LYS A 78 -1.82 -4.99 -1.17
N VAL A 79 -3.15 -5.18 -1.14
CA VAL A 79 -3.92 -5.46 -2.37
C VAL A 79 -3.71 -4.35 -3.40
N VAL A 80 -3.80 -3.08 -2.99
CA VAL A 80 -3.60 -1.93 -3.88
C VAL A 80 -2.18 -1.91 -4.46
N GLN A 81 -1.16 -2.19 -3.63
CA GLN A 81 0.25 -2.18 -4.06
C GLN A 81 0.62 -3.34 -4.99
N LEU A 82 -0.08 -4.47 -4.84
CA LEU A 82 0.13 -5.68 -5.64
C LEU A 82 -0.81 -5.76 -6.84
N SER A 83 -1.72 -4.79 -7.01
CA SER A 83 -2.56 -4.69 -8.22
C SER A 83 -1.71 -4.11 -9.34
N ASP A 84 -1.18 -4.97 -10.19
CA ASP A 84 -0.25 -4.66 -11.28
C ASP A 84 -0.98 -4.58 -12.63
N THR A 85 -2.20 -5.14 -12.77
CA THR A 85 -2.97 -5.12 -14.03
C THR A 85 -4.25 -4.25 -13.98
N PRO A 86 -4.78 -3.81 -15.14
CA PRO A 86 -6.06 -3.09 -15.21
C PRO A 86 -7.24 -3.90 -14.69
N GLU A 87 -7.29 -5.22 -14.92
CA GLU A 87 -8.36 -6.11 -14.49
C GLU A 87 -8.39 -6.22 -12.96
N GLU A 88 -7.22 -6.29 -12.33
CA GLU A 88 -7.07 -6.29 -10.87
C GLU A 88 -7.57 -4.98 -10.24
N LEU A 89 -7.53 -3.86 -10.96
CA LEU A 89 -8.10 -2.59 -10.52
C LEU A 89 -9.62 -2.53 -10.64
N GLU A 90 -10.23 -3.26 -11.58
CA GLU A 90 -11.69 -3.36 -11.68
C GLU A 90 -12.28 -4.12 -10.50
N GLU A 91 -11.61 -5.19 -10.07
CA GLU A 91 -11.97 -5.94 -8.87
C GLU A 91 -11.82 -5.11 -7.59
N LEU A 92 -10.86 -4.19 -7.55
CA LEU A 92 -10.51 -3.41 -6.36
C LEU A 92 -11.72 -2.69 -5.74
N GLY A 93 -12.68 -2.25 -6.55
CA GLY A 93 -13.90 -1.60 -6.06
C GLY A 93 -14.72 -2.51 -5.14
N ARG A 94 -14.83 -3.79 -5.48
CA ARG A 94 -15.51 -4.80 -4.65
C ARG A 94 -14.72 -5.08 -3.38
N VAL A 95 -13.40 -5.17 -3.47
CA VAL A 95 -12.50 -5.36 -2.32
C VAL A 95 -12.63 -4.22 -1.31
N ILE A 96 -12.63 -2.96 -1.78
CA ILE A 96 -12.79 -1.78 -0.92
C ILE A 96 -14.16 -1.79 -0.24
N GLN A 97 -15.22 -2.12 -0.97
CA GLN A 97 -16.57 -2.21 -0.39
C GLN A 97 -16.64 -3.29 0.68
N GLN A 98 -16.09 -4.48 0.42
CA GLN A 98 -16.05 -5.54 1.42
C GLN A 98 -15.24 -5.15 2.65
N TRP A 99 -14.10 -4.46 2.46
CA TRP A 99 -13.32 -3.90 3.57
C TRP A 99 -14.15 -3.01 4.49
N ARG A 100 -15.05 -2.21 3.91
CA ARG A 100 -16.00 -1.38 4.67
C ARG A 100 -17.10 -2.19 5.33
N VAL A 101 -17.66 -3.19 4.65
CA VAL A 101 -18.67 -4.09 5.21
C VAL A 101 -18.11 -4.82 6.44
N ASN A 102 -16.83 -5.17 6.41
CA ASN A 102 -16.12 -5.74 7.56
C ASN A 102 -15.85 -4.72 8.69
N GLY A 103 -16.29 -3.47 8.55
CA GLY A 103 -16.18 -2.42 9.58
C GLY A 103 -14.84 -1.67 9.61
N TYR A 104 -13.96 -1.88 8.62
CA TYR A 104 -12.64 -1.26 8.62
C TYR A 104 -12.60 0.08 7.89
N ALA A 105 -11.86 1.03 8.46
CA ALA A 105 -11.63 2.33 7.84
C ALA A 105 -10.50 2.28 6.79
N VAL A 106 -10.65 3.02 5.69
CA VAL A 106 -9.57 3.23 4.73
C VAL A 106 -8.67 4.37 5.22
N SER A 107 -7.36 4.11 5.28
CA SER A 107 -6.40 5.14 5.70
C SER A 107 -6.25 6.24 4.63
N LYS A 108 -5.75 7.43 5.03
CA LYS A 108 -5.49 8.52 4.08
C LYS A 108 -4.43 8.13 3.05
N GLN A 109 -3.41 7.42 3.49
CA GLN A 109 -2.36 6.90 2.64
C GLN A 109 -2.94 5.90 1.62
N THR A 110 -3.71 4.92 2.08
CA THR A 110 -4.36 3.94 1.20
C THR A 110 -5.30 4.61 0.20
N SER A 111 -6.06 5.62 0.62
CA SER A 111 -6.94 6.39 -0.28
C SER A 111 -6.16 7.07 -1.41
N THR A 112 -4.99 7.64 -1.07
CA THR A 112 -4.10 8.28 -2.04
C THR A 112 -3.49 7.25 -2.99
N GLU A 113 -3.08 6.09 -2.46
CA GLU A 113 -2.51 5.00 -3.25
C GLU A 113 -3.53 4.37 -4.20
N ILE A 114 -4.80 4.21 -3.79
CA ILE A 114 -5.88 3.71 -4.67
C ILE A 114 -6.00 4.59 -5.92
N VAL A 115 -6.14 5.90 -5.73
CA VAL A 115 -6.28 6.85 -6.84
C VAL A 115 -5.00 6.90 -7.67
N GLY A 116 -3.84 6.93 -7.02
CA GLY A 116 -2.56 6.97 -7.73
C GLY A 116 -2.27 5.73 -8.55
N ARG A 117 -2.63 4.55 -8.06
CA ARG A 117 -2.47 3.29 -8.78
C ARG A 117 -3.31 3.25 -10.03
N CYS A 118 -4.57 3.69 -9.93
CA CYS A 118 -5.48 3.79 -11.08
C CYS A 118 -4.93 4.74 -12.16
N ILE A 119 -4.39 5.90 -11.76
CA ILE A 119 -3.76 6.85 -12.69
C ILE A 119 -2.53 6.22 -13.38
N ASN A 120 -1.66 5.56 -12.60
CA ASN A 120 -0.40 5.02 -13.12
C ASN A 120 -0.63 3.85 -14.10
N LEU A 121 -1.67 3.05 -13.91
CA LEU A 121 -2.04 1.94 -14.79
C LEU A 121 -3.00 2.36 -15.92
N GLY A 122 -3.17 3.67 -16.16
CA GLY A 122 -4.00 4.19 -17.26
C GLY A 122 -5.51 4.10 -17.03
N ARG A 123 -5.96 3.61 -15.87
CA ARG A 123 -7.37 3.54 -15.46
C ARG A 123 -7.84 4.84 -14.84
N VAL A 124 -7.77 5.91 -15.61
CA VAL A 124 -8.16 7.26 -15.19
C VAL A 124 -9.67 7.34 -14.90
N ASP A 125 -10.47 6.51 -15.57
CA ASP A 125 -11.90 6.29 -15.32
C ASP A 125 -12.17 5.85 -13.88
N LEU A 126 -11.45 4.83 -13.41
CA LEU A 126 -11.57 4.32 -12.05
C LEU A 126 -11.03 5.33 -11.02
N ALA A 127 -9.91 6.00 -11.36
CA ALA A 127 -9.35 7.05 -10.51
C ALA A 127 -10.36 8.18 -10.28
N GLU A 128 -11.07 8.61 -11.34
CA GLU A 128 -12.10 9.63 -11.24
C GLU A 128 -13.31 9.14 -10.43
N LYS A 129 -13.76 7.91 -10.68
CA LYS A 129 -14.84 7.27 -9.92
C LYS A 129 -14.55 7.28 -8.42
N TYR A 130 -13.37 6.83 -8.01
CA TYR A 130 -12.96 6.81 -6.60
C TYR A 130 -12.79 8.21 -6.01
N TYR A 131 -12.27 9.16 -6.79
CA TYR A 131 -12.10 10.54 -6.34
C TYR A 131 -13.45 11.25 -6.10
N ARG A 132 -14.41 11.10 -7.02
CA ARG A 132 -15.74 11.71 -6.92
C ARG A 132 -16.60 11.03 -5.85
N ASN A 133 -16.62 9.70 -5.83
CA ASN A 133 -17.50 8.90 -4.96
C ASN A 133 -16.79 8.44 -3.69
N ARG A 134 -15.92 9.29 -3.12
CA ARG A 134 -15.09 8.94 -1.96
C ARG A 134 -15.91 8.41 -0.77
N ALA A 135 -17.12 8.91 -0.56
CA ALA A 135 -17.99 8.51 0.56
C ALA A 135 -18.46 7.06 0.41
N ASP A 136 -18.81 6.64 -0.81
CA ASP A 136 -19.29 5.29 -1.13
C ASP A 136 -18.18 4.24 -0.94
N TYR A 137 -16.94 4.65 -1.17
CA TYR A 137 -15.75 3.82 -0.98
C TYR A 137 -15.04 4.06 0.36
N GLY A 138 -15.58 4.91 1.24
CA GLY A 138 -14.98 5.21 2.55
C GLY A 138 -13.58 5.82 2.47
N LEU A 139 -13.24 6.42 1.32
CA LEU A 139 -11.95 7.04 1.06
C LEU A 139 -11.85 8.39 1.75
N LYS A 140 -10.68 8.65 2.33
CA LYS A 140 -10.36 9.95 2.94
C LYS A 140 -9.92 10.94 1.86
N HIS A 141 -9.81 12.21 2.28
CA HIS A 141 -9.39 13.28 1.39
C HIS A 141 -8.05 13.00 0.71
N VAL A 142 -8.07 13.04 -0.63
CA VAL A 142 -6.91 12.86 -1.51
C VAL A 142 -6.25 14.22 -1.75
N PRO A 143 -4.93 14.36 -1.60
CA PRO A 143 -4.23 15.64 -1.66
C PRO A 143 -4.35 16.33 -3.04
N GLY A 144 -4.32 17.66 -3.06
CA GLY A 144 -4.56 18.47 -4.27
C GLY A 144 -3.64 18.17 -5.45
N HIS A 145 -2.38 17.81 -5.22
CA HIS A 145 -1.45 17.43 -6.29
C HIS A 145 -1.93 16.18 -7.07
N MET A 146 -2.59 15.24 -6.40
CA MET A 146 -3.18 14.06 -7.05
C MET A 146 -4.42 14.44 -7.86
N ALA A 147 -5.22 15.39 -7.37
CA ALA A 147 -6.36 15.91 -8.12
C ALA A 147 -5.91 16.64 -9.40
N MET A 148 -4.80 17.37 -9.34
CA MET A 148 -4.20 17.98 -10.53
C MET A 148 -3.71 16.92 -11.52
N LYS A 149 -2.97 15.90 -11.05
CA LYS A 149 -2.53 14.77 -11.90
C LYS A 149 -3.70 14.06 -12.57
N LEU A 150 -4.79 13.81 -11.84
CA LEU A 150 -6.01 13.22 -12.38
C LEU A 150 -6.59 14.08 -13.50
N LYS A 151 -6.73 15.39 -13.29
CA LYS A 151 -7.28 16.32 -14.28
C LYS A 151 -6.44 16.35 -15.57
N THR A 152 -5.11 16.42 -15.43
CA THR A 152 -4.20 16.39 -16.57
C THR A 152 -4.37 15.09 -17.36
N LYS A 153 -4.34 13.94 -16.67
CA LYS A 153 -4.49 12.62 -17.31
C LYS A 153 -5.86 12.42 -17.96
N LEU A 154 -6.92 12.98 -17.38
CA LEU A 154 -8.26 12.93 -17.95
C LEU A 154 -8.37 13.81 -19.20
N ALA A 155 -7.74 14.99 -19.20
CA ALA A 155 -7.66 15.83 -20.39
C ALA A 155 -6.86 15.16 -21.51
N GLU A 156 -5.73 14.52 -21.19
CA GLU A 156 -4.93 13.72 -22.13
C GLU A 156 -5.78 12.59 -22.74
N ALA A 157 -6.44 11.78 -21.90
CA ALA A 157 -7.31 10.68 -22.36
C ALA A 157 -8.46 11.18 -23.25
N LYS A 158 -9.01 12.36 -22.97
CA LYS A 158 -10.06 12.97 -23.79
C LYS A 158 -9.53 13.49 -25.13
N SER A 159 -8.29 13.96 -25.19
CA SER A 159 -7.65 14.45 -26.41
C SER A 159 -7.17 13.33 -27.34
N GLU A 160 -7.02 12.11 -26.84
CA GLU A 160 -6.60 10.93 -27.62
C GLU A 160 -7.80 10.22 -28.29
N ALA A 161 -9.01 10.45 -27.77
CA ALA A 161 -10.25 9.88 -28.30
C ALA A 161 -10.75 10.34 -29.70
N PRO A 162 -10.37 11.51 -30.28
CA PRO A 162 -10.92 11.93 -31.58
C PRO A 162 -10.14 11.45 -32.81
N ALA A 163 -8.96 10.83 -32.71
CA ALA A 163 -8.14 10.53 -33.89
C ALA A 163 -8.52 9.24 -34.65
N ALA A 164 -9.33 8.35 -34.06
CA ALA A 164 -9.68 7.06 -34.67
C ALA A 164 -10.99 7.07 -35.49
N ALA A 165 -11.73 8.18 -35.53
CA ALA A 165 -13.03 8.26 -36.19
C ALA A 165 -13.00 8.82 -37.63
N GLU A 166 -11.87 9.36 -38.10
CA GLU A 166 -11.79 10.05 -39.41
C GLU A 166 -10.98 9.30 -40.48
N ALA A 167 -10.53 8.06 -40.24
CA ALA A 167 -9.78 7.25 -41.22
C ALA A 167 -10.66 6.24 -42.00
N SER A 168 -11.99 6.41 -41.99
CA SER A 168 -12.92 5.60 -42.80
C SER A 168 -14.09 6.46 -43.26
N ALA A 169 -13.80 7.40 -44.16
CA ALA A 169 -14.78 8.07 -45.01
C ALA A 169 -14.21 8.15 -46.43
#